data_AF-A0A0D7ABC5-F1
#
_entry.id   AF-A0A0D7ABC5-F1
#
_cell.length_a   1.000
_cell.length_b   1.000
_cell.length_c   1.000
_cell.angle_alpha   90.00
_cell.angle_beta   90.00
_cell.angle_gamma   90.00
#
_symmetry.space_group_name_H-M   'P 1'
#
loop_
_entity.id
_entity.type
_entity.pdbx_description
1 polymer ?
#
loop_
_entity_poly.entity_id
_entity_poly.type
_entity_poly.pdbx_seq_one_letter_code
_entity_poly.pdbx_strand_id
1 'polypeptide(L)'
;MSEPFNFVKNTKSFICFVLAFAFASLTTLGYNPTVKCRCDQSSKLFYVFEIIQDEAHHYFHTIHVLSEYCAARIPGHGTHVFAVWWCSSFDDTEPFDDEAVLKDFWLEEQASSEWTIQTHIFNRLEELKKLTSYPEWLIPSRTTKSSCLSLLLAITRNIS
;
A
#
# COMPACT_ATOMS: atom_id res chain seq x y z
N MET A 1 -10.87 24.81 -19.56
CA MET A 1 -12.34 24.83 -19.42
C MET A 1 -12.88 23.73 -20.31
N SER A 2 -13.62 22.76 -19.77
CA SER A 2 -14.27 21.71 -20.58
C SER A 2 -15.64 22.17 -21.07
N GLU A 3 -16.04 21.77 -22.26
CA GLU A 3 -17.39 22.01 -22.78
C GLU A 3 -18.32 20.83 -22.49
N PRO A 4 -19.63 21.06 -22.24
CA PRO A 4 -20.59 19.98 -22.03
C PRO A 4 -20.74 19.09 -23.27
N PHE A 5 -20.62 17.78 -23.10
CA PHE A 5 -20.84 16.83 -24.19
C PHE A 5 -22.34 16.63 -24.46
N ASN A 6 -22.76 16.84 -25.71
CA ASN A 6 -24.14 16.58 -26.15
C ASN A 6 -24.25 15.23 -26.86
N PHE A 7 -24.78 14.24 -26.16
CA PHE A 7 -24.95 12.86 -26.64
C PHE A 7 -25.92 12.72 -27.83
N VAL A 8 -26.89 13.64 -27.96
CA VAL A 8 -27.87 13.64 -29.05
C VAL A 8 -27.27 14.19 -30.35
N LYS A 9 -26.42 15.22 -30.25
CA LYS A 9 -25.73 15.80 -31.41
C LYS A 9 -24.52 14.97 -31.84
N ASN A 10 -23.86 14.31 -30.89
CA ASN A 10 -22.63 13.55 -31.11
C ASN A 10 -22.83 12.05 -30.91
N THR A 11 -23.95 11.51 -31.39
CA THR A 11 -24.35 10.11 -31.18
C THR A 11 -23.26 9.12 -31.58
N LYS A 12 -22.57 9.36 -32.70
CA LYS A 12 -21.48 8.48 -33.17
C LYS A 12 -20.33 8.43 -32.16
N SER A 13 -19.86 9.58 -31.68
CA SER A 13 -18.78 9.64 -30.69
C SER A 13 -19.19 8.99 -29.37
N PHE A 14 -20.46 9.14 -28.96
CA PHE A 14 -20.97 8.46 -27.79
C PHE A 14 -21.01 6.95 -27.97
N ILE A 15 -21.51 6.44 -29.10
CA ILE A 15 -21.50 5.01 -29.40
C ILE A 15 -20.07 4.48 -29.37
N CYS A 16 -19.12 5.16 -30.02
CA CYS A 16 -17.71 4.77 -29.97
C CYS A 16 -17.15 4.77 -28.55
N PHE A 17 -17.49 5.76 -27.73
CA PHE A 17 -17.11 5.80 -26.32
C PHE A 17 -17.69 4.62 -25.54
N VAL A 18 -18.99 4.35 -25.67
CA VAL A 18 -19.65 3.21 -25.01
C VAL A 18 -19.03 1.88 -25.45
N LEU A 19 -18.78 1.70 -26.75
CA LEU A 19 -18.13 0.50 -27.27
C LEU A 19 -16.68 0.38 -26.75
N ALA A 20 -15.93 1.47 -26.70
CA ALA A 20 -14.59 1.47 -26.14
C ALA A 20 -14.60 1.02 -24.67
N PHE A 21 -15.54 1.52 -23.85
CA PHE A 21 -15.66 1.11 -22.46
C PHE A 21 -16.19 -0.33 -22.29
N ALA A 22 -17.13 -0.76 -23.13
CA ALA A 22 -17.72 -2.10 -23.05
C ALA A 22 -16.75 -3.21 -23.48
N PHE A 23 -15.82 -2.92 -24.39
CA PHE A 23 -14.88 -3.90 -24.94
C PHE A 23 -13.42 -3.67 -24.52
N ALA A 24 -13.08 -2.57 -23.85
CA ALA A 24 -11.75 -2.40 -23.28
C ALA A 24 -11.47 -3.46 -22.21
N SER A 25 -10.22 -3.92 -22.14
CA SER A 25 -9.79 -4.68 -20.98
C SER A 25 -9.81 -3.80 -19.74
N LEU A 26 -9.95 -4.41 -18.56
CA LEU A 26 -9.86 -3.71 -17.28
C LEU A 26 -8.57 -2.88 -17.19
N THR A 27 -7.45 -3.42 -17.66
CA THR A 27 -6.16 -2.71 -17.69
C THR A 27 -6.18 -1.49 -18.60
N THR A 28 -6.74 -1.58 -19.81
CA THR A 28 -6.89 -0.43 -20.72
C THR A 28 -7.83 0.63 -20.14
N LEU A 29 -8.81 0.21 -19.33
CA LEU A 29 -9.72 1.09 -18.63
C LEU A 29 -9.10 1.72 -17.36
N GLY A 30 -7.84 1.39 -17.05
CA GLY A 30 -7.10 1.96 -15.92
C GLY A 30 -7.27 1.21 -14.61
N TYR A 31 -7.90 0.02 -14.61
CA TYR A 31 -7.94 -0.82 -13.41
C TYR A 31 -6.57 -1.46 -13.16
N ASN A 32 -6.18 -1.51 -11.89
CA ASN A 32 -4.99 -2.22 -11.46
C ASN A 32 -5.20 -3.74 -11.61
N PRO A 33 -4.40 -4.45 -12.44
CA PRO A 33 -4.53 -5.90 -12.63
C PRO A 33 -4.22 -6.72 -11.38
N THR A 34 -3.49 -6.16 -10.40
CA THR A 34 -3.14 -6.85 -9.16
C THR A 34 -4.25 -6.81 -8.12
N VAL A 35 -5.40 -6.19 -8.42
CA VAL A 35 -6.55 -6.09 -7.52
C VAL A 35 -7.80 -6.62 -8.22
N LYS A 36 -8.53 -7.52 -7.56
CA LYS A 36 -9.82 -8.02 -8.05
C LYS A 36 -10.91 -7.82 -7.03
N CYS A 37 -12.07 -7.37 -7.49
CA CYS A 37 -13.28 -7.32 -6.68
C CYS A 37 -14.02 -8.66 -6.77
N ARG A 38 -14.47 -9.19 -5.63
CA ARG A 38 -15.17 -10.47 -5.49
C ARG A 38 -16.42 -10.29 -4.62
N CYS A 39 -17.32 -11.26 -4.69
CA CYS A 39 -18.49 -11.35 -3.82
C CYS A 39 -18.44 -12.65 -3.03
N ASP A 40 -18.78 -12.61 -1.76
CA ASP A 40 -19.03 -13.83 -0.98
C ASP A 40 -20.44 -14.39 -1.26
N GLN A 41 -20.77 -15.51 -0.61
CA GLN A 41 -22.08 -16.16 -0.73
C GLN A 41 -23.24 -15.26 -0.27
N SER A 42 -22.96 -14.25 0.57
CA SER A 42 -23.93 -13.26 1.04
C SER A 42 -24.05 -12.03 0.15
N SER A 43 -23.38 -12.03 -1.02
CA SER A 43 -23.27 -10.89 -1.95
C SER A 43 -22.54 -9.68 -1.36
N LYS A 44 -21.75 -9.86 -0.29
CA LYS A 44 -20.88 -8.81 0.23
C LYS A 44 -19.64 -8.73 -0.64
N LEU A 45 -19.34 -7.50 -1.10
CA LEU A 45 -18.15 -7.22 -1.89
C LEU A 45 -16.89 -7.22 -1.01
N PHE A 46 -15.81 -7.77 -1.55
CA PHE A 46 -14.47 -7.69 -0.96
C PHE A 46 -13.41 -7.62 -2.07
N TYR A 47 -12.22 -7.13 -1.74
CA TYR A 47 -11.10 -7.06 -2.67
C TYR A 47 -10.10 -8.15 -2.36
N VAL A 48 -9.47 -8.68 -3.41
CA VAL A 48 -8.31 -9.54 -3.34
C VAL A 48 -7.15 -8.82 -3.98
N PHE A 49 -6.04 -8.70 -3.25
CA PHE A 49 -4.80 -8.08 -3.68
C PHE A 49 -3.78 -9.15 -3.98
N GLU A 50 -3.00 -8.95 -5.03
CA GLU A 50 -1.78 -9.67 -5.34
C GLU A 50 -0.60 -8.73 -5.12
N ILE A 51 0.35 -9.17 -4.31
CA ILE A 51 1.59 -8.46 -4.03
C ILE A 51 2.73 -9.38 -4.45
N ILE A 52 3.56 -8.90 -5.38
CA ILE A 52 4.75 -9.62 -5.83
C ILE A 52 5.94 -9.10 -5.03
N GLN A 53 6.55 -9.96 -4.22
CA GLN A 53 7.71 -9.64 -3.39
C GLN A 53 8.75 -10.75 -3.57
N ASP A 54 10.00 -10.37 -3.89
CA ASP A 54 11.12 -11.32 -4.07
C ASP A 54 10.79 -12.50 -5.01
N GLU A 55 10.11 -12.21 -6.12
CA GLU A 55 9.60 -13.18 -7.11
C GLU A 55 8.49 -14.12 -6.61
N ALA A 56 8.08 -14.00 -5.34
CA ALA A 56 6.94 -14.71 -4.78
C ALA A 56 5.65 -13.89 -4.90
N HIS A 57 4.54 -14.59 -5.16
CA HIS A 57 3.21 -14.01 -5.22
C HIS A 57 2.50 -14.23 -3.88
N HIS A 58 2.03 -13.14 -3.29
CA HIS A 58 1.27 -13.14 -2.04
C HIS A 58 -0.12 -12.60 -2.29
N TYR A 59 -1.15 -13.31 -1.82
CA TYR A 59 -2.55 -12.88 -2.00
C TYR A 59 -3.21 -12.59 -0.67
N PHE A 60 -4.01 -11.53 -0.66
CA PHE A 60 -4.71 -11.05 0.52
C PHE A 60 -6.13 -10.68 0.17
N HIS A 61 -7.12 -11.11 0.96
CA HIS A 61 -8.50 -10.67 0.79
C HIS A 61 -8.97 -9.80 1.96
N THR A 62 -9.76 -8.77 1.66
CA THR A 62 -10.18 -7.76 2.65
C THR A 62 -11.28 -8.28 3.56
N ILE A 63 -11.15 -7.97 4.86
CA ILE A 63 -12.17 -8.21 5.89
C ILE A 63 -13.04 -6.95 6.06
N HIS A 64 -12.38 -5.84 6.38
CA HIS A 64 -12.99 -4.52 6.56
C HIS A 64 -11.92 -3.41 6.43
N VAL A 65 -12.40 -2.19 6.21
CA VAL A 65 -11.56 -0.99 6.13
C VAL A 65 -11.21 -0.53 7.55
N LEU A 66 -9.91 -0.36 7.83
CA LEU A 66 -9.40 0.21 9.08
C LEU A 66 -9.28 1.73 8.99
N SER A 67 -8.87 2.24 7.83
CA SER A 67 -8.76 3.69 7.57
C SER A 67 -8.92 3.97 6.09
N GLU A 68 -9.64 5.03 5.76
CA GLU A 68 -9.78 5.53 4.40
C GLU A 68 -9.52 7.03 4.42
N TYR A 69 -8.48 7.45 3.70
CA TYR A 69 -8.19 8.85 3.46
C TYR A 69 -8.27 9.14 1.98
N CYS A 70 -9.30 9.90 1.60
CA CYS A 70 -9.49 10.43 0.26
C CYS A 70 -9.28 11.94 0.30
N ALA A 71 -8.17 12.42 -0.26
CA ALA A 71 -7.98 13.86 -0.44
C ALA A 71 -9.06 14.41 -1.38
N ALA A 72 -9.61 15.60 -1.08
CA ALA A 72 -10.74 16.21 -1.80
C ALA A 72 -10.47 16.57 -3.28
N ARG A 73 -9.29 16.23 -3.82
CA ARG A 73 -8.88 16.50 -5.20
C ARG A 73 -8.83 15.17 -5.95
N ILE A 74 -9.37 15.16 -7.17
CA ILE A 74 -9.42 13.99 -8.07
C ILE A 74 -8.03 13.31 -8.27
N PRO A 75 -6.89 14.03 -8.31
CA PRO A 75 -5.56 13.40 -8.33
C PRO A 75 -4.91 13.23 -6.94
N GLY A 76 -5.68 13.28 -5.86
CA GLY A 76 -5.15 13.22 -4.51
C GLY A 76 -4.59 11.85 -4.15
N HIS A 77 -3.48 11.81 -3.40
CA HIS A 77 -2.95 10.59 -2.80
C HIS A 77 -4.01 9.97 -1.89
N GLY A 78 -4.69 8.93 -2.39
CA GLY A 78 -5.55 8.07 -1.61
C GLY A 78 -4.70 7.12 -0.77
N THR A 79 -5.08 6.90 0.48
CA THR A 79 -4.53 5.82 1.30
C THR A 79 -5.66 5.05 1.92
N HIS A 80 -5.68 3.75 1.67
CA HIS A 80 -6.60 2.82 2.30
C HIS A 80 -5.80 1.85 3.16
N VAL A 81 -6.29 1.61 4.37
CA VAL A 81 -5.75 0.61 5.27
C VAL A 81 -6.84 -0.41 5.51
N PHE A 82 -6.55 -1.67 5.27
CA PHE A 82 -7.48 -2.77 5.38
C PHE A 82 -6.98 -3.77 6.41
N ALA A 83 -7.90 -4.36 7.16
CA ALA A 83 -7.69 -5.66 7.79
C ALA A 83 -7.87 -6.73 6.71
N VAL A 84 -6.93 -7.65 6.58
CA VAL A 84 -6.89 -8.67 5.52
C VAL A 84 -6.53 -10.05 6.06
N TRP A 85 -6.96 -11.09 5.35
CA TRP A 85 -6.47 -12.46 5.53
C TRP A 85 -5.58 -12.86 4.36
N TRP A 86 -4.61 -13.72 4.62
CA TRP A 86 -3.84 -14.40 3.58
C TRP A 86 -4.69 -15.43 2.85
N CYS A 87 -4.57 -15.50 1.54
CA CYS A 87 -5.26 -16.50 0.73
C CYS A 87 -4.38 -17.07 -0.39
N SER A 88 -4.77 -18.23 -0.92
CA SER A 88 -3.94 -18.98 -1.88
C SER A 88 -3.88 -18.31 -3.26
N SER A 89 -4.95 -17.63 -3.67
CA SER A 89 -5.04 -17.00 -4.99
C SER A 89 -6.20 -16.00 -5.09
N PHE A 90 -6.43 -15.46 -6.28
CA PHE A 90 -7.61 -14.66 -6.60
C PHE A 90 -8.94 -15.41 -6.56
N ASP A 91 -8.94 -16.73 -6.71
CA ASP A 91 -10.14 -17.57 -6.81
C ASP A 91 -10.35 -18.44 -5.57
N ASP A 92 -9.27 -18.75 -4.86
CA ASP A 92 -9.27 -19.45 -3.57
C ASP A 92 -8.94 -18.44 -2.46
N THR A 93 -10.00 -17.89 -1.87
CA THR A 93 -9.94 -16.81 -0.87
C THR A 93 -10.13 -17.34 0.56
N GLU A 94 -10.01 -18.65 0.79
CA GLU A 94 -10.07 -19.20 2.14
C GLU A 94 -8.82 -18.75 2.94
N PRO A 95 -8.99 -18.25 4.18
CA PRO A 95 -7.88 -17.87 5.03
C PRO A 95 -6.99 -19.06 5.36
N PHE A 96 -5.68 -18.93 5.16
CA PHE A 96 -4.72 -19.98 5.56
C PHE A 96 -3.70 -19.53 6.63
N ASP A 97 -3.64 -18.25 6.94
CA ASP A 97 -2.70 -17.64 7.88
C ASP A 97 -3.39 -16.56 8.73
N ASP A 98 -2.64 -15.95 9.65
CA ASP A 98 -3.11 -14.93 10.59
C ASP A 98 -3.56 -13.63 9.91
N GLU A 99 -4.35 -12.84 10.64
CA GLU A 99 -4.83 -11.55 10.17
C GLU A 99 -3.66 -10.57 10.00
N ALA A 100 -3.66 -9.83 8.89
CA ALA A 100 -2.66 -8.84 8.57
C ALA A 100 -3.29 -7.48 8.28
N VAL A 101 -2.45 -6.45 8.25
CA VAL A 101 -2.85 -5.09 7.87
C VAL A 101 -2.22 -4.75 6.53
N LEU A 102 -3.05 -4.42 5.54
CA LEU A 102 -2.62 -4.00 4.22
C LEU A 102 -2.86 -2.51 4.03
N LYS A 103 -1.80 -1.78 3.67
CA LYS A 103 -1.87 -0.36 3.33
C LYS A 103 -1.72 -0.20 1.82
N ASP A 104 -2.81 0.17 1.16
CA ASP A 104 -2.85 0.56 -0.25
C ASP A 104 -2.61 2.08 -0.36
N PHE A 105 -1.70 2.47 -1.25
CA PHE A 105 -1.29 3.86 -1.40
C PHE A 105 -0.95 4.17 -2.86
N TRP A 106 -1.45 5.32 -3.32
CA TRP A 106 -1.30 5.74 -4.71
C TRP A 106 -0.02 6.57 -4.85
N LEU A 107 1.05 5.91 -5.31
CA LEU A 107 2.32 6.56 -5.62
C LEU A 107 2.35 7.14 -7.02
N GLU A 108 3.15 8.19 -7.17
CA GLU A 108 3.65 8.61 -8.48
C GLU A 108 4.64 7.56 -9.01
N GLU A 109 4.68 7.37 -10.33
CA GLU A 109 5.51 6.36 -11.02
C GLU A 109 7.01 6.39 -10.61
N GLN A 110 7.50 7.55 -10.18
CA GLN A 110 8.91 7.76 -9.81
C GLN A 110 9.17 7.69 -8.30
N ALA A 111 8.14 7.50 -7.47
CA ALA A 111 8.29 7.44 -6.03
C ALA A 111 8.78 6.05 -5.57
N SER A 112 9.72 6.03 -4.63
CA SER A 112 10.14 4.79 -3.99
C SER A 112 9.02 4.23 -3.11
N SER A 113 8.82 2.90 -3.14
CA SER A 113 7.86 2.24 -2.25
C SER A 113 8.25 2.42 -0.78
N GLU A 114 7.26 2.45 0.11
CA GLU A 114 7.50 2.51 1.56
C GLU A 114 8.39 1.36 2.03
N TRP A 115 8.19 0.15 1.47
CA TRP A 115 9.05 -1.00 1.68
C TRP A 115 10.52 -0.67 1.37
N THR A 116 10.81 -0.19 0.17
CA THR A 116 12.19 0.16 -0.25
C THR A 116 12.83 1.18 0.70
N ILE A 117 12.07 2.20 1.10
CA ILE A 117 12.54 3.24 2.03
C ILE A 117 12.86 2.62 3.39
N GLN A 118 11.94 1.83 3.95
CA GLN A 118 12.12 1.17 5.24
C GLN A 118 13.29 0.19 5.22
N THR A 119 13.40 -0.65 4.19
CA THR A 119 14.54 -1.58 4.00
C THR A 119 15.86 -0.82 4.00
N HIS A 120 15.95 0.30 3.27
CA HIS A 120 17.15 1.13 3.26
C HIS A 120 17.47 1.72 4.64
N ILE A 121 16.47 2.21 5.36
CA ILE A 121 16.61 2.72 6.73
C ILE A 121 17.14 1.62 7.66
N PHE A 122 16.51 0.45 7.68
CA PHE A 122 16.90 -0.64 8.57
C PHE A 122 18.28 -1.20 8.25
N ASN A 123 18.61 -1.36 6.97
CA ASN A 123 19.95 -1.77 6.54
C ASN A 123 21.02 -0.78 7.02
N ARG A 124 20.74 0.53 6.90
CA ARG A 124 21.66 1.57 7.36
C ARG A 124 21.84 1.58 8.88
N LEU A 125 20.78 1.33 9.63
CA LEU A 125 20.83 1.21 11.09
C LEU A 125 21.69 0.00 11.52
N GLU A 126 21.58 -1.14 10.83
CA GLU A 126 22.43 -2.31 11.10
C GLU A 126 23.91 -2.05 10.77
N GLU A 127 24.23 -1.33 9.69
CA GLU A 127 25.60 -0.88 9.40
C GLU A 127 26.15 0.01 10.52
N LEU A 128 25.37 0.99 10.97
CA LEU A 128 25.78 1.89 12.05
C LEU A 128 25.97 1.14 13.37
N LYS A 129 25.15 0.13 13.66
CA LYS A 129 25.30 -0.73 14.84
C LYS A 129 26.62 -1.51 14.80
N LYS A 130 26.99 -2.04 13.63
CA LYS A 130 28.28 -2.72 13.43
C LYS A 130 29.47 -1.77 13.59
N LEU A 131 29.34 -0.52 13.11
CA LEU A 131 30.38 0.51 13.27
C LEU A 131 30.48 1.05 14.70
N THR A 132 29.38 1.13 15.43
CA THR A 132 29.34 1.60 16.83
C THR A 132 29.68 0.50 17.85
N SER A 133 29.71 -0.76 17.42
CA SER A 133 30.34 -1.87 18.13
C SER A 133 31.87 -1.77 18.06
N TYR A 134 32.44 -0.66 18.54
CA TYR A 134 33.87 -0.54 18.79
C TYR A 134 34.27 -1.47 19.95
N PRO A 135 35.47 -2.06 19.91
CA PRO A 135 36.02 -2.74 21.08
C PRO A 135 36.11 -1.77 22.27
N GLU A 136 35.91 -2.28 23.49
CA GLU A 136 35.76 -1.54 24.75
C GLU A 136 36.78 -0.41 25.03
N TRP A 137 37.92 -0.41 24.34
CA TRP A 137 39.01 0.53 24.54
C TRP A 137 38.89 1.88 23.80
N LEU A 138 37.85 2.10 22.99
CA LEU A 138 37.62 3.36 22.26
C LEU A 138 36.48 4.24 22.81
N ILE A 139 35.94 3.94 24.00
CA ILE A 139 34.92 4.77 24.64
C ILE A 139 35.59 6.05 25.19
N PRO A 140 35.29 7.26 24.66
CA PRO A 140 35.75 8.49 25.30
C PRO A 140 35.07 8.59 26.67
N SER A 141 35.85 8.95 27.68
CA SER A 141 35.40 9.08 29.06
C SER A 141 34.10 9.88 29.16
N ARG A 142 33.16 9.31 29.93
CA ARG A 142 31.82 9.84 30.22
C ARG A 142 31.87 11.32 30.60
N THR A 143 31.51 12.20 29.67
CA THR A 143 30.82 13.46 29.97
C THR A 143 30.06 13.85 28.71
N THR A 144 28.74 14.03 28.82
CA THR A 144 27.75 14.42 27.78
C THR A 144 26.90 13.32 27.09
N LYS A 145 26.76 12.11 27.66
CA LYS A 145 25.70 11.15 27.24
C LYS A 145 24.28 11.46 27.78
N SER A 146 24.04 12.63 28.38
CA SER A 146 22.76 12.91 29.06
C SER A 146 21.65 13.50 28.16
N SER A 147 21.93 13.91 26.92
CA SER A 147 20.94 14.66 26.13
C SER A 147 20.24 13.85 25.03
N CYS A 148 20.82 12.76 24.53
CA CYS A 148 20.28 12.06 23.34
C CYS A 148 19.55 10.75 23.66
N LEU A 149 19.88 10.07 24.77
CA LEU A 149 19.25 8.80 25.14
C LEU A 149 17.88 8.96 25.81
N SER A 150 17.57 10.14 26.35
CA SER A 150 16.26 10.45 26.93
C SER A 150 15.15 10.57 25.88
N LEU A 151 15.48 10.95 24.64
CA LEU A 151 14.52 11.05 23.53
C LEU A 151 14.13 9.68 22.95
N LEU A 152 15.06 8.72 22.92
CA LEU A 152 14.80 7.37 22.38
C LEU A 152 13.97 6.48 23.33
N LEU A 153 14.08 6.70 24.65
CA LEU A 153 13.29 5.98 25.65
C LEU A 153 11.88 6.56 25.88
N ALA A 154 11.61 7.79 25.44
CA ALA A 154 10.28 8.39 25.53
C ALA A 154 9.32 7.87 24.44
N ILE A 155 9.86 7.48 23.27
CA ILE A 155 9.05 7.03 22.13
C ILE A 155 8.58 5.56 22.32
N THR A 156 9.37 4.73 22.99
CA THR A 156 9.04 3.30 23.18
C THR A 156 8.07 3.03 24.33
N ARG A 157 7.69 4.04 25.12
CA ARG A 157 6.74 3.89 26.24
C ARG A 157 5.32 4.38 25.96
N ASN A 158 5.04 4.90 24.76
CA ASN A 158 3.74 5.51 24.44
C ASN A 158 2.93 4.73 23.37
N ILE A 159 3.27 3.47 23.15
CA ILE A 159 2.50 2.54 22.31
C ILE A 159 2.30 1.26 23.12
N SER A 160 1.31 1.31 24.02
CA SER A 160 0.67 0.17 24.68
C SER A 160 -0.72 0.60 25.13
#